data_AF-A0A812RHV4-F1
#
_entry.id   AF-A0A812RHV4-F1
#
_cell.length_a   1.000
_cell.length_b   1.000
_cell.length_c   1.000
_cell.angle_alpha   90.00
_cell.angle_beta   90.00
_cell.angle_gamma   90.00
#
_symmetry.space_group_name_H-M   'P 1'
#
loop_
_entity.id
_entity.type
_entity.pdbx_description
1 polymer ?
#
loop_
_entity_poly.entity_id
_entity_poly.type
_entity_poly.pdbx_seq_one_letter_code
_entity_poly.pdbx_strand_id
1 'polypeptide(L)'
;MDASNSTANHVDATLHAVGLDRRSGYFILIMLAMSLVTCLLGTAILRLATCRSRLRMKREQRKEEERARALSTQFGVAVQATDQLKRQPSYREPPHPEAVSTRRRGLQVTTVFGFTAAFCFAATVTGILDDSLTKETGLSWESYTLLLCAGCSWMLLQAVVLAVTLQTGRGYSITAFAEAMFTGLCPFVSDSFDSLKDIIFGGLCLQSAHVGLHVVGWASWVYLLAFHVYLICCRSICLSDMVASHLSVFAISTTALDSDLDLAKETDVAERVRPSRPGRWESLVALLAKQLSPTRREMLLVENVPQAGLAIIYLAVEGGSLVVGLLNLAVPTMQVLSSLLLYGRLQTHLSRWYASRLDAAAEDGDQALAHRVLGELRFAHPIFLDTIASQSRFVNGGGDHLSLVCGDRIYQLCQGFLFVRSIPLNMPVTE
;
A
#
# COMPACT_ATOMS: atom_id res chain seq x y z
N MET A 1 -39.46 -30.54 -14.28
CA MET A 1 -38.45 -30.77 -13.23
C MET A 1 -37.10 -31.23 -13.81
N ASP A 2 -37.03 -31.75 -15.04
CA ASP A 2 -35.76 -32.24 -15.61
C ASP A 2 -34.76 -31.15 -16.05
N ALA A 3 -35.23 -29.93 -16.31
CA ALA A 3 -34.36 -28.83 -16.76
C ALA A 3 -33.42 -28.31 -15.64
N SER A 4 -33.79 -28.38 -14.36
CA SER A 4 -32.93 -27.92 -13.26
C SER A 4 -31.81 -28.91 -12.92
N ASN A 5 -32.02 -30.20 -13.18
CA ASN A 5 -30.99 -31.21 -12.97
C ASN A 5 -29.89 -31.15 -14.06
N SER A 6 -30.26 -30.77 -15.29
CA SER A 6 -29.30 -30.61 -16.38
C SER A 6 -28.31 -29.47 -16.14
N THR A 7 -28.81 -28.30 -15.68
CA THR A 7 -27.93 -27.14 -15.41
C THR A 7 -27.02 -27.36 -14.20
N ALA A 8 -27.50 -27.99 -13.13
CA ALA A 8 -26.67 -28.31 -11.96
C ALA A 8 -25.52 -29.27 -12.32
N ASN A 9 -25.79 -30.29 -13.12
CA ASN A 9 -24.77 -31.24 -13.57
C ASN A 9 -23.73 -30.59 -14.48
N HIS A 10 -24.13 -29.62 -15.33
CA HIS A 10 -23.20 -28.93 -16.21
C HIS A 10 -22.27 -27.96 -15.45
N VAL A 11 -22.78 -27.26 -14.44
CA VAL A 11 -21.97 -26.40 -13.57
C VAL A 11 -20.97 -27.22 -12.78
N ASP A 12 -21.37 -28.37 -12.22
CA ASP A 12 -20.44 -29.26 -11.50
C ASP A 12 -19.37 -29.83 -12.41
N ALA A 13 -19.72 -30.25 -13.63
CA ALA A 13 -18.75 -30.74 -14.60
C ALA A 13 -17.74 -29.65 -14.99
N THR A 14 -18.19 -28.40 -15.12
CA THR A 14 -17.33 -27.25 -15.46
C THR A 14 -16.43 -26.89 -14.29
N LEU A 15 -16.95 -26.85 -13.06
CA LEU A 15 -16.16 -26.60 -11.86
C LEU A 15 -15.09 -27.69 -11.65
N HIS A 16 -15.49 -28.96 -11.78
CA HIS A 16 -14.56 -30.08 -11.68
C HIS A 16 -13.53 -30.09 -12.82
N ALA A 17 -13.88 -29.66 -14.03
CA ALA A 17 -12.92 -29.50 -15.13
C ALA A 17 -11.85 -28.43 -14.86
N VAL A 18 -12.15 -27.46 -14.01
CA VAL A 18 -11.21 -26.41 -13.57
C VAL A 18 -10.52 -26.79 -12.24
N GLY A 19 -10.85 -27.95 -11.66
CA GLY A 19 -10.31 -28.39 -10.37
C GLY A 19 -10.88 -27.62 -9.17
N LEU A 20 -12.02 -26.95 -9.34
CA LEU A 20 -12.73 -26.27 -8.25
C LEU A 20 -13.85 -27.18 -7.76
N ASP A 21 -13.86 -27.47 -6.46
CA ASP A 21 -15.01 -28.11 -5.83
C ASP A 21 -16.10 -27.08 -5.52
N ARG A 22 -17.34 -27.53 -5.24
CA ARG A 22 -18.42 -26.60 -4.84
C ARG A 22 -18.03 -25.76 -3.62
N ARG A 23 -17.19 -26.29 -2.72
CA ARG A 23 -16.73 -25.59 -1.51
C ARG A 23 -15.86 -24.38 -1.86
N SER A 24 -15.03 -24.49 -2.89
CA SER A 24 -14.22 -23.38 -3.42
C SER A 24 -15.09 -22.22 -3.91
N GLY A 25 -16.25 -22.51 -4.53
CA GLY A 25 -17.23 -21.50 -4.90
C GLY A 25 -17.80 -20.75 -3.69
N TYR A 26 -18.19 -21.48 -2.63
CA TYR A 26 -18.64 -20.87 -1.37
C TYR A 26 -17.52 -20.06 -0.70
N PHE A 27 -16.28 -20.53 -0.75
CA PHE A 27 -15.14 -19.81 -0.19
C PHE A 27 -14.95 -18.43 -0.82
N ILE A 28 -15.04 -18.31 -2.15
CA ILE A 28 -14.96 -17.00 -2.83
C ILE A 28 -16.06 -16.06 -2.34
N LEU A 29 -17.30 -16.55 -2.20
CA LEU A 29 -18.41 -15.75 -1.69
C LEU A 29 -18.20 -15.32 -0.23
N ILE A 30 -17.73 -16.23 0.62
CA ILE A 30 -17.39 -15.94 2.03
C ILE A 30 -16.28 -14.87 2.08
N MET A 31 -15.23 -15.03 1.27
CA MET A 31 -14.13 -14.07 1.20
C MET A 31 -14.61 -12.68 0.79
N LEU A 32 -15.47 -12.58 -0.23
CA LEU A 32 -16.05 -11.32 -0.67
C LEU A 32 -16.99 -10.71 0.38
N ALA A 33 -17.83 -11.51 1.02
CA ALA A 33 -18.75 -11.05 2.06
C ALA A 33 -17.99 -10.53 3.29
N MET A 34 -17.01 -11.29 3.77
CA MET A 34 -16.14 -10.90 4.88
C MET A 34 -15.36 -9.62 4.56
N SER A 35 -14.83 -9.53 3.34
CA SER A 35 -14.12 -8.35 2.88
C SER A 35 -15.04 -7.12 2.84
N LEU A 36 -16.26 -7.27 2.32
CA LEU A 36 -17.24 -6.19 2.27
C LEU A 36 -17.64 -5.73 3.68
N VAL A 37 -17.97 -6.64 4.58
CA VAL A 37 -18.33 -6.32 5.97
C VAL A 37 -17.18 -5.57 6.67
N THR A 38 -15.95 -6.05 6.50
CA THR A 38 -14.75 -5.41 7.04
C THR A 38 -14.57 -4.00 6.49
N CYS A 39 -14.73 -3.82 5.17
CA CYS A 39 -14.66 -2.54 4.49
C CYS A 39 -15.70 -1.54 5.03
N LEU A 40 -16.96 -1.97 5.14
CA LEU A 40 -18.05 -1.15 5.65
C LEU A 40 -17.81 -0.74 7.12
N LEU A 41 -17.41 -1.68 7.96
CA LEU A 41 -17.17 -1.43 9.38
C LEU A 41 -15.96 -0.51 9.59
N GLY A 42 -14.84 -0.77 8.92
CA GLY A 42 -13.65 0.09 8.99
C GLY A 42 -13.92 1.50 8.48
N THR A 43 -14.67 1.62 7.38
CA THR A 43 -15.12 2.94 6.89
C THR A 43 -16.00 3.65 7.92
N ALA A 44 -16.96 2.96 8.53
CA ALA A 44 -17.81 3.54 9.58
C ALA A 44 -16.98 4.03 10.78
N ILE A 45 -15.99 3.26 11.23
CA ILE A 45 -15.08 3.63 12.33
C ILE A 45 -14.33 4.93 11.99
N LEU A 46 -13.68 5.01 10.83
CA LEU A 46 -12.93 6.21 10.43
C LEU A 46 -13.84 7.44 10.21
N ARG A 47 -15.07 7.22 9.75
CA ARG A 47 -16.07 8.28 9.60
C ARG A 47 -16.55 8.84 10.93
N LEU A 48 -16.83 7.97 11.90
CA LEU A 48 -17.20 8.38 13.25
C LEU A 48 -16.07 9.16 13.91
N ALA A 49 -14.81 8.72 13.73
CA ALA A 49 -13.64 9.45 14.20
C ALA A 49 -13.53 10.86 13.56
N THR A 50 -13.70 10.94 12.24
CA THR A 50 -13.67 12.22 11.51
C THR A 50 -14.78 13.16 11.98
N CYS A 51 -16.00 12.65 12.20
CA CYS A 51 -17.12 13.41 12.74
C CYS A 51 -16.81 13.93 14.16
N ARG A 52 -16.26 13.07 15.03
CA ARG A 52 -15.86 13.42 16.39
C ARG A 52 -14.77 14.49 16.41
N SER A 53 -13.77 14.38 15.54
CA SER A 53 -12.72 15.39 15.35
C SER A 53 -13.31 16.75 14.94
N ARG A 54 -14.23 16.75 13.97
CA ARG A 54 -14.96 17.96 13.53
C ARG A 54 -15.76 18.60 14.67
N LEU A 55 -16.44 17.80 15.48
CA LEU A 55 -17.20 18.30 16.63
C LEU A 55 -16.30 18.89 17.72
N ARG A 56 -15.12 18.29 17.96
CA ARG A 56 -14.11 18.84 18.89
C ARG A 56 -13.60 20.19 18.41
N MET A 57 -13.22 20.29 17.14
CA MET A 57 -12.76 21.53 16.52
C MET A 57 -13.81 22.64 16.63
N LYS A 58 -15.08 22.37 16.29
CA LYS A 58 -16.17 23.35 16.46
C LYS A 58 -16.37 23.81 17.91
N ARG A 59 -16.14 22.92 18.89
CA ARG A 59 -16.23 23.27 20.32
C ARG A 59 -15.06 24.14 20.76
N GLU A 60 -13.86 23.86 20.25
CA GLU A 60 -12.66 24.67 20.52
C GLU A 60 -12.81 26.06 19.90
N GLN A 61 -13.23 26.17 18.64
CA GLN A 61 -13.53 27.45 17.97
C GLN A 61 -14.57 28.28 18.75
N ARG A 62 -15.68 27.67 19.20
CA ARG A 62 -16.69 28.37 20.02
C ARG A 62 -16.10 28.89 21.34
N LYS A 63 -15.26 28.10 22.02
CA LYS A 63 -14.59 28.53 23.26
C LYS A 63 -13.63 29.69 23.00
N GLU A 64 -12.93 29.68 21.86
CA GLU A 64 -12.03 30.77 21.46
C GLU A 64 -12.81 32.04 21.11
N GLU A 65 -13.92 31.93 20.37
CA GLU A 65 -14.83 33.04 20.11
C GLU A 65 -15.40 33.64 21.39
N GLU A 66 -15.83 32.80 22.34
CA GLU A 66 -16.33 33.24 23.65
C GLU A 66 -15.23 33.96 24.45
N ARG A 67 -13.99 33.45 24.44
CA ARG A 67 -12.84 34.11 25.07
C ARG A 67 -12.52 35.45 24.40
N ALA A 68 -12.54 35.50 23.07
CA ALA A 68 -12.30 36.73 22.32
C ALA A 68 -13.37 37.78 22.61
N ARG A 69 -14.65 37.39 22.68
CA ARG A 69 -15.75 38.28 23.09
C ARG A 69 -15.57 38.77 24.52
N ALA A 70 -15.21 37.90 25.46
CA ALA A 70 -14.96 38.29 26.85
C ALA A 70 -13.81 39.32 26.97
N LEU A 71 -12.71 39.10 26.25
CA LEU A 71 -11.58 40.04 26.21
C LEU A 71 -11.95 41.38 25.57
N SER A 72 -12.73 41.36 24.47
CA SER A 72 -13.22 42.59 23.83
C SER A 72 -14.08 43.42 24.79
N THR A 73 -14.93 42.78 25.59
CA THR A 73 -15.76 43.46 26.60
C THR A 73 -14.92 44.01 27.75
N GLN A 74 -13.86 43.30 28.16
CA GLN A 74 -13.01 43.72 29.28
C GLN A 74 -12.09 44.91 28.94
N PHE A 75 -11.53 44.94 27.72
CA PHE A 75 -10.50 45.92 27.38
C PHE A 75 -11.00 47.12 26.56
N GLY A 76 -12.26 47.14 26.10
CA GLY A 76 -12.82 48.27 25.34
C GLY A 76 -12.14 48.55 23.99
N VAL A 77 -11.12 47.78 23.61
CA VAL A 77 -10.40 47.88 22.33
C VAL A 77 -11.06 46.92 21.33
N ALA A 78 -12.11 47.39 20.66
CA ALA A 78 -13.04 46.54 19.94
C ALA A 78 -12.59 46.02 18.56
N VAL A 79 -11.43 46.40 17.99
CA VAL A 79 -11.21 46.14 16.54
C VAL A 79 -9.81 45.67 16.12
N GLN A 80 -8.73 45.93 16.87
CA GLN A 80 -7.37 45.56 16.40
C GLN A 80 -6.87 44.17 16.85
N ALA A 81 -7.48 43.54 17.86
CA ALA A 81 -7.02 42.26 18.37
C ALA A 81 -7.49 41.06 17.51
N THR A 82 -8.62 41.18 16.81
CA THR A 82 -9.17 40.10 15.95
C THR A 82 -8.30 39.83 14.72
N ASP A 83 -7.67 40.85 14.13
CA ASP A 83 -6.72 40.67 13.02
C ASP A 83 -5.38 40.07 13.48
N GLN A 84 -4.98 40.31 14.74
CA GLN A 84 -3.79 39.68 15.33
C GLN A 84 -4.06 38.25 15.82
N LEU A 85 -5.27 37.91 16.29
CA LEU A 85 -5.64 36.52 16.62
C LEU A 85 -5.92 35.65 15.39
N LYS A 86 -6.23 36.26 14.23
CA LYS A 86 -6.23 35.56 12.94
C LYS A 86 -4.82 35.19 12.47
N ARG A 87 -3.77 35.66 13.15
CA ARG A 87 -2.40 35.18 12.92
C ARG A 87 -2.35 33.72 13.39
N GLN A 88 -2.36 32.87 12.38
CA GLN A 88 -1.96 31.46 12.32
C GLN A 88 -1.79 30.79 13.69
N PRO A 89 -2.57 29.73 14.01
CA PRO A 89 -2.19 28.85 15.11
C PRO A 89 -0.70 28.52 14.90
N SER A 90 0.13 28.89 15.88
CA SER A 90 1.57 28.64 15.83
C SER A 90 1.71 27.13 15.71
N TYR A 91 1.86 26.67 14.47
CA TYR A 91 2.05 25.28 14.15
C TYR A 91 3.46 25.00 14.63
N ARG A 92 3.54 24.58 15.89
CA ARG A 92 4.81 24.24 16.52
C ARG A 92 5.34 23.05 15.72
N GLU A 93 6.33 23.30 14.87
CA GLU A 93 6.99 22.26 14.10
C GLU A 93 7.36 21.13 15.06
N PRO A 94 6.80 19.93 14.89
CA PRO A 94 7.16 18.81 15.72
C PRO A 94 8.67 18.56 15.54
N PRO A 95 9.45 18.41 16.62
CA PRO A 95 10.87 18.11 16.49
C PRO A 95 11.01 16.80 15.70
N HIS A 96 11.82 16.81 14.64
CA HIS A 96 12.03 15.70 13.72
C HIS A 96 13.23 14.83 14.12
N PRO A 97 13.06 13.70 14.82
CA PRO A 97 14.05 12.65 14.85
C PRO A 97 13.68 11.58 13.80
N GLU A 98 14.01 11.82 12.53
CA GLU A 98 13.73 10.87 11.44
C GLU A 98 14.26 9.46 11.75
N ALA A 99 15.44 9.35 12.37
CA ALA A 99 16.04 8.08 12.76
C ALA A 99 15.20 7.30 13.81
N VAL A 100 14.57 7.99 14.76
CA VAL A 100 13.69 7.35 15.76
C VAL A 100 12.42 6.83 15.08
N SER A 101 11.93 7.53 14.06
CA SER A 101 10.76 7.11 13.29
C SER A 101 11.01 5.83 12.47
N THR A 102 12.17 5.70 11.82
CA THR A 102 12.51 4.53 10.99
C THR A 102 12.69 3.27 11.84
N ARG A 103 13.40 3.35 12.98
CA ARG A 103 13.56 2.21 13.89
C ARG A 103 12.21 1.73 14.44
N ARG A 104 11.34 2.66 14.83
CA ARG A 104 9.99 2.33 15.32
C ARG A 104 9.15 1.66 14.24
N ARG A 105 9.17 2.18 13.01
CA ARG A 105 8.49 1.58 11.85
C ARG A 105 9.01 0.18 11.55
N GLY A 106 10.34 0.00 11.56
CA GLY A 106 10.99 -1.30 11.43
C GLY A 106 10.47 -2.31 12.46
N LEU A 107 10.49 -1.93 13.74
CA LEU A 107 9.99 -2.80 14.82
C LEU A 107 8.50 -3.15 14.67
N GLN A 108 7.67 -2.20 14.24
CA GLN A 108 6.25 -2.45 13.99
C GLN A 108 6.05 -3.44 12.84
N VAL A 109 6.77 -3.26 11.72
CA VAL A 109 6.74 -4.19 10.59
C VAL A 109 7.24 -5.57 11.00
N THR A 110 8.39 -5.66 11.69
CA THR A 110 8.92 -6.95 12.16
C THR A 110 7.92 -7.67 13.06
N THR A 111 7.29 -6.96 13.99
CA THR A 111 6.29 -7.56 14.89
C THR A 111 5.10 -8.10 14.09
N VAL A 112 4.52 -7.29 13.19
CA VAL A 112 3.33 -7.69 12.43
C VAL A 112 3.65 -8.80 11.43
N PHE A 113 4.74 -8.69 10.68
CA PHE A 113 5.22 -9.74 9.80
C PHE A 113 5.48 -11.04 10.58
N GLY A 114 6.14 -10.95 11.74
CA GLY A 114 6.42 -12.11 12.59
C GLY A 114 5.14 -12.84 13.02
N PHE A 115 4.11 -12.10 13.45
CA PHE A 115 2.80 -12.69 13.77
C PHE A 115 2.12 -13.30 12.55
N THR A 116 2.09 -12.59 11.41
CA THR A 116 1.48 -13.10 10.17
C THR A 116 2.17 -14.38 9.70
N ALA A 117 3.51 -14.37 9.63
CA ALA A 117 4.31 -15.52 9.25
C ALA A 117 4.07 -16.69 10.21
N ALA A 118 4.08 -16.45 11.53
CA ALA A 118 3.81 -17.49 12.51
C ALA A 118 2.42 -18.13 12.35
N PHE A 119 1.38 -17.33 12.08
CA PHE A 119 0.04 -17.84 11.79
C PHE A 119 0.00 -18.67 10.50
N CYS A 120 0.69 -18.23 9.45
CA CYS A 120 0.80 -18.97 8.18
C CYS A 120 1.55 -20.29 8.38
N PHE A 121 2.69 -20.28 9.08
CA PHE A 121 3.44 -21.49 9.42
C PHE A 121 2.59 -22.45 10.26
N ALA A 122 1.88 -21.95 11.26
CA ALA A 122 1.00 -22.79 12.08
C ALA A 122 -0.09 -23.45 11.22
N ALA A 123 -0.75 -22.69 10.34
CA ALA A 123 -1.76 -23.23 9.42
C ALA A 123 -1.17 -24.30 8.48
N THR A 124 0.01 -24.05 7.91
CA THR A 124 0.69 -25.00 7.02
C THR A 124 1.17 -26.25 7.75
N VAL A 125 1.77 -26.11 8.93
CA VAL A 125 2.23 -27.26 9.74
C VAL A 125 1.04 -28.11 10.19
N THR A 126 -0.04 -27.50 10.69
CA THR A 126 -1.28 -28.23 10.99
C THR A 126 -1.82 -28.92 9.75
N GLY A 127 -1.78 -28.26 8.59
CA GLY A 127 -2.14 -28.85 7.31
C GLY A 127 -1.33 -30.10 6.96
N ILE A 128 -0.03 -30.10 7.23
CA ILE A 128 0.84 -31.28 7.04
C ILE A 128 0.48 -32.38 8.03
N LEU A 129 0.28 -32.04 9.31
CA LEU A 129 -0.01 -33.02 10.36
C LEU A 129 -1.36 -33.73 10.14
N ASP A 130 -2.35 -33.00 9.63
CA ASP A 130 -3.69 -33.51 9.35
C ASP A 130 -3.83 -34.09 7.92
N ASP A 131 -2.73 -34.14 7.15
CA ASP A 131 -2.70 -34.52 5.71
C ASP A 131 -3.73 -33.77 4.85
N SER A 132 -4.02 -32.52 5.23
CA SER A 132 -4.97 -31.64 4.54
C SER A 132 -4.29 -30.61 3.64
N LEU A 133 -2.96 -30.52 3.68
CA LEU A 133 -2.16 -29.78 2.72
C LEU A 133 -2.11 -30.56 1.40
N THR A 134 -2.56 -29.98 0.30
CA THR A 134 -2.65 -30.66 -1.02
C THR A 134 -1.95 -29.88 -2.13
N LYS A 135 -1.50 -30.59 -3.16
CA LYS A 135 -0.86 -29.99 -4.35
C LYS A 135 -1.84 -29.18 -5.21
N GLU A 136 -3.14 -29.41 -5.06
CA GLU A 136 -4.23 -28.82 -5.85
C GLU A 136 -4.75 -27.52 -5.26
N THR A 137 -4.86 -27.43 -3.93
CA THR A 137 -5.43 -26.26 -3.25
C THR A 137 -4.45 -25.56 -2.29
N GLY A 138 -3.33 -26.21 -1.95
CA GLY A 138 -2.45 -25.76 -0.88
C GLY A 138 -3.11 -26.08 0.46
N LEU A 139 -3.56 -25.06 1.18
CA LEU A 139 -4.27 -25.22 2.46
C LEU A 139 -5.73 -25.66 2.26
N SER A 140 -6.33 -26.13 3.37
CA SER A 140 -7.77 -26.26 3.50
C SER A 140 -8.48 -24.90 3.48
N TRP A 141 -9.73 -24.86 2.99
CA TRP A 141 -10.50 -23.62 2.91
C TRP A 141 -10.81 -23.04 4.31
N GLU A 142 -10.90 -23.90 5.33
CA GLU A 142 -11.04 -23.49 6.73
C GLU A 142 -9.81 -22.69 7.18
N SER A 143 -8.61 -23.15 6.82
CA SER A 143 -7.36 -22.47 7.12
C SER A 143 -7.26 -21.14 6.39
N TYR A 144 -7.60 -21.09 5.09
CA TYR A 144 -7.65 -19.82 4.37
C TYR A 144 -8.67 -18.85 4.96
N THR A 145 -9.85 -19.34 5.39
CA THR A 145 -10.88 -18.54 6.04
C THR A 145 -10.37 -17.98 7.36
N LEU A 146 -9.71 -18.79 8.18
CA LEU A 146 -9.13 -18.36 9.46
C LEU A 146 -8.05 -17.28 9.25
N LEU A 147 -7.16 -17.47 8.29
CA LEU A 147 -6.13 -16.48 7.94
C LEU A 147 -6.76 -15.17 7.43
N LEU A 148 -7.81 -15.26 6.60
CA LEU A 148 -8.56 -14.09 6.15
C LEU A 148 -9.25 -13.38 7.31
N CYS A 149 -9.90 -14.11 8.22
CA CYS A 149 -10.48 -13.57 9.45
C CYS A 149 -9.43 -12.79 10.24
N ALA A 150 -8.25 -13.38 10.47
CA ALA A 150 -7.16 -12.74 11.20
C ALA A 150 -6.70 -11.44 10.50
N GLY A 151 -6.54 -11.47 9.17
CA GLY A 151 -6.22 -10.28 8.38
C GLY A 151 -7.29 -9.18 8.47
N CYS A 152 -8.56 -9.53 8.34
CA CYS A 152 -9.68 -8.60 8.48
C CYS A 152 -9.75 -7.98 9.89
N SER A 153 -9.60 -8.80 10.94
CA SER A 153 -9.54 -8.34 12.33
C SER A 153 -8.36 -7.40 12.57
N TRP A 154 -7.19 -7.69 11.99
CA TRP A 154 -6.02 -6.82 12.08
C TRP A 154 -6.27 -5.45 11.42
N MET A 155 -6.91 -5.41 10.24
CA MET A 155 -7.27 -4.14 9.57
C MET A 155 -8.26 -3.31 10.39
N LEU A 156 -9.25 -3.94 11.02
CA LEU A 156 -10.20 -3.26 11.91
C LEU A 156 -9.51 -2.72 13.16
N LEU A 157 -8.60 -3.48 13.75
CA LEU A 157 -7.82 -3.01 14.91
C LEU A 157 -7.00 -1.77 14.55
N GLN A 158 -6.35 -1.74 13.39
CA GLN A 158 -5.65 -0.55 12.90
C GLN A 158 -6.61 0.65 12.76
N ALA A 159 -7.80 0.45 12.21
CA ALA A 159 -8.80 1.52 12.09
C ALA A 159 -9.26 2.07 13.44
N VAL A 160 -9.44 1.21 14.45
CA VAL A 160 -9.77 1.63 15.82
C VAL A 160 -8.64 2.47 16.42
N VAL A 161 -7.39 2.02 16.29
CA VAL A 161 -6.23 2.76 16.80
C VAL A 161 -6.11 4.13 16.12
N LEU A 162 -6.31 4.23 14.80
CA LEU A 162 -6.35 5.52 14.09
C LEU A 162 -7.52 6.40 14.50
N ALA A 163 -8.69 5.82 14.73
CA ALA A 163 -9.87 6.55 15.15
C ALA A 163 -9.67 7.23 16.51
N VAL A 164 -8.96 6.57 17.42
CA VAL A 164 -8.64 7.08 18.76
C VAL A 164 -7.52 8.12 18.73
N THR A 165 -6.56 7.99 17.81
CA THR A 165 -5.37 8.85 17.72
C THR A 165 -5.54 10.05 16.77
N LEU A 166 -6.68 10.18 16.09
CA LEU A 166 -6.96 11.28 15.17
C LEU A 166 -6.92 12.64 15.88
N GLN A 167 -6.06 13.53 15.39
CA GLN A 167 -5.91 14.89 15.89
C GLN A 167 -7.14 15.75 15.57
N THR A 168 -7.44 16.72 16.45
CA THR A 168 -8.53 17.69 16.23
C THR A 168 -8.28 18.48 14.95
N GLY A 169 -9.33 18.64 14.12
CA GLY A 169 -9.25 19.40 12.87
C GLY A 169 -8.78 18.59 11.65
N ARG A 170 -8.35 17.33 11.85
CA ARG A 170 -8.01 16.39 10.76
C ARG A 170 -9.12 15.35 10.54
N GLY A 171 -9.19 14.80 9.34
CA GLY A 171 -10.15 13.76 8.94
C GLY A 171 -9.55 12.74 7.96
N TYR A 172 -10.27 11.67 7.71
CA TYR A 172 -9.89 10.65 6.72
C TYR A 172 -10.83 10.70 5.49
N SER A 173 -10.29 10.37 4.30
CA SER A 173 -11.11 10.18 3.11
C SER A 173 -12.06 8.98 3.27
N ILE A 174 -13.20 9.04 2.60
CA ILE A 174 -14.23 7.99 2.57
C ILE A 174 -13.66 6.68 2.02
N THR A 175 -12.83 6.79 0.98
CA THR A 175 -12.28 5.65 0.25
C THR A 175 -11.00 5.11 0.88
N ALA A 176 -10.38 5.87 1.80
CA ALA A 176 -9.05 5.54 2.31
C ALA A 176 -8.99 4.16 2.97
N PHE A 177 -10.02 3.77 3.73
CA PHE A 177 -10.05 2.44 4.34
C PHE A 177 -10.15 1.34 3.27
N ALA A 178 -11.00 1.52 2.25
CA ALA A 178 -11.15 0.56 1.17
C ALA A 178 -9.83 0.38 0.38
N GLU A 179 -9.13 1.49 0.09
CA GLU A 179 -7.82 1.49 -0.57
C GLU A 179 -6.74 0.77 0.29
N ALA A 180 -6.70 1.06 1.59
CA ALA A 180 -5.80 0.40 2.53
C ALA A 180 -6.11 -1.09 2.69
N MET A 181 -7.39 -1.46 2.73
CA MET A 181 -7.82 -2.84 2.82
C MET A 181 -7.48 -3.62 1.54
N PHE A 182 -7.70 -3.02 0.37
CA PHE A 182 -7.33 -3.61 -0.91
C PHE A 182 -5.82 -3.90 -0.95
N THR A 183 -4.99 -2.93 -0.56
CA THR A 183 -3.53 -3.13 -0.53
C THR A 183 -3.07 -4.17 0.50
N GLY A 184 -3.72 -4.23 1.66
CA GLY A 184 -3.35 -5.13 2.75
C GLY A 184 -3.88 -6.57 2.62
N LEU A 185 -5.01 -6.79 1.93
CA LEU A 185 -5.69 -8.10 1.88
C LEU A 185 -5.91 -8.66 0.48
N CYS A 186 -5.79 -7.87 -0.60
CA CYS A 186 -6.03 -8.39 -1.94
C CYS A 186 -4.98 -9.45 -2.30
N PRO A 187 -5.41 -10.64 -2.75
CA PRO A 187 -4.50 -11.64 -3.31
C PRO A 187 -3.61 -11.01 -4.39
N PHE A 188 -2.36 -11.42 -4.47
CA PHE A 188 -1.36 -10.92 -5.43
C PHE A 188 -0.88 -9.47 -5.21
N VAL A 189 -1.54 -8.68 -4.38
CA VAL A 189 -1.16 -7.29 -4.08
C VAL A 189 -0.45 -7.20 -2.72
N SER A 190 -0.96 -7.95 -1.73
CA SER A 190 -0.45 -7.95 -0.36
C SER A 190 0.80 -8.82 -0.19
N ASP A 191 1.80 -8.31 0.54
CA ASP A 191 2.98 -9.10 0.94
C ASP A 191 2.62 -10.26 1.86
N SER A 192 1.51 -10.12 2.61
CA SER A 192 1.06 -11.19 3.50
C SER A 192 0.61 -12.42 2.71
N PHE A 193 0.02 -12.20 1.52
CA PHE A 193 -0.34 -13.27 0.61
C PHE A 193 0.90 -13.88 -0.07
N ASP A 194 1.87 -13.03 -0.46
CA ASP A 194 3.14 -13.48 -1.04
C ASP A 194 3.92 -14.39 -0.06
N SER A 195 4.00 -13.98 1.21
CA SER A 195 4.58 -14.80 2.28
C SER A 195 3.80 -16.10 2.49
N LEU A 196 2.46 -16.05 2.45
CA LEU A 196 1.63 -17.24 2.61
C LEU A 196 1.89 -18.27 1.50
N LYS A 197 1.97 -17.85 0.23
CA LYS A 197 2.25 -18.80 -0.87
C LYS A 197 3.61 -19.48 -0.73
N ASP A 198 4.63 -18.74 -0.29
CA ASP A 198 5.99 -19.26 -0.11
C ASP A 198 6.04 -20.23 1.07
N ILE A 199 5.31 -19.94 2.14
CA ILE A 199 5.17 -20.84 3.28
C ILE A 199 4.46 -22.14 2.88
N ILE A 200 3.35 -22.04 2.13
CA ILE A 200 2.63 -23.21 1.58
C ILE A 200 3.55 -24.05 0.69
N PHE A 201 4.33 -23.40 -0.19
CA PHE A 201 5.29 -24.09 -1.06
C PHE A 201 6.32 -24.89 -0.25
N GLY A 202 6.94 -24.28 0.77
CA GLY A 202 7.87 -25.01 1.61
C GLY A 202 7.20 -26.16 2.38
N GLY A 203 5.94 -26.00 2.80
CA GLY A 203 5.15 -27.08 3.40
C GLY A 203 4.91 -28.25 2.46
N LEU A 204 4.54 -27.99 1.20
CA LEU A 204 4.37 -29.02 0.17
C LEU A 204 5.68 -29.76 -0.12
N CYS A 205 6.81 -29.03 -0.12
CA CYS A 205 8.12 -29.64 -0.24
C CYS A 205 8.43 -30.60 0.90
N LEU A 206 8.06 -30.26 2.14
CA LEU A 206 8.26 -31.11 3.32
C LEU A 206 7.32 -32.34 3.35
N GLN A 207 6.14 -32.26 2.72
CA GLN A 207 5.21 -33.38 2.60
C GLN A 207 5.61 -34.38 1.49
N SER A 208 6.52 -34.00 0.58
CA SER A 208 6.99 -34.88 -0.49
C SER A 208 7.68 -36.15 0.05
N ALA A 209 7.59 -37.25 -0.70
CA ALA A 209 8.34 -38.48 -0.42
C ALA A 209 9.85 -38.34 -0.66
N HIS A 210 10.29 -37.31 -1.41
CA HIS A 210 11.70 -37.13 -1.78
C HIS A 210 12.44 -36.28 -0.74
N VAL A 211 13.41 -36.88 -0.06
CA VAL A 211 14.27 -36.20 0.95
C VAL A 211 14.95 -34.94 0.39
N GLY A 212 15.31 -34.94 -0.89
CA GLY A 212 15.88 -33.76 -1.55
C GLY A 212 14.93 -32.56 -1.55
N LEU A 213 13.62 -32.78 -1.68
CA LEU A 213 12.63 -31.71 -1.61
C LEU A 213 12.44 -31.19 -0.19
N HIS A 214 12.73 -31.98 0.85
CA HIS A 214 12.70 -31.46 2.23
C HIS A 214 13.74 -30.37 2.44
N VAL A 215 14.94 -30.56 1.89
CA VAL A 215 16.01 -29.55 1.91
C VAL A 215 15.58 -28.28 1.16
N VAL A 216 14.91 -28.44 0.02
CA VAL A 216 14.34 -27.32 -0.75
C VAL A 216 13.29 -26.56 0.08
N GLY A 217 12.40 -27.28 0.77
CA GLY A 217 11.38 -26.68 1.64
C GLY A 217 11.98 -25.86 2.76
N TRP A 218 12.94 -26.41 3.50
CA TRP A 218 13.66 -25.67 4.54
C TRP A 218 14.44 -24.47 3.98
N ALA A 219 15.13 -24.64 2.85
CA ALA A 219 15.86 -23.55 2.21
C ALA A 219 14.94 -22.40 1.80
N SER A 220 13.75 -22.70 1.24
CA SER A 220 12.73 -21.71 0.89
C SER A 220 12.25 -20.92 2.10
N TRP A 221 11.92 -21.58 3.21
CA TRP A 221 11.48 -20.91 4.44
C TRP A 221 12.57 -20.04 5.07
N VAL A 222 13.81 -20.54 5.14
CA VAL A 222 14.95 -19.75 5.64
C VAL A 222 15.21 -18.54 4.74
N TYR A 223 15.13 -18.72 3.42
CA TYR A 223 15.29 -17.64 2.46
C TYR A 223 14.23 -16.54 2.66
N LEU A 224 12.95 -16.92 2.74
CA LEU A 224 11.84 -15.99 2.97
C LEU A 224 12.07 -15.12 4.22
N LEU A 225 12.42 -15.75 5.35
CA LEU A 225 12.67 -15.05 6.61
C LEU A 225 13.91 -14.15 6.54
N ALA A 226 15.01 -14.66 5.98
CA ALA A 226 16.25 -13.90 5.83
C ALA A 226 16.06 -12.69 4.90
N PHE A 227 15.29 -12.85 3.82
CA PHE A 227 14.97 -11.78 2.88
C PHE A 227 14.16 -10.67 3.55
N HIS A 228 13.14 -11.00 4.33
CA HIS A 228 12.35 -10.00 5.07
C HIS A 228 13.20 -9.25 6.11
N VAL A 229 14.09 -9.96 6.83
CA VAL A 229 15.05 -9.32 7.74
C VAL A 229 15.97 -8.37 6.98
N TYR A 230 16.50 -8.78 5.83
CA TYR A 230 17.33 -7.94 4.97
C TYR A 230 16.60 -6.68 4.50
N LEU A 231 15.35 -6.78 4.04
CA LEU A 231 14.55 -5.62 3.62
C LEU A 231 14.34 -4.63 4.77
N ILE A 232 13.99 -5.13 5.96
CA ILE A 232 13.73 -4.29 7.14
C ILE A 232 15.01 -3.62 7.64
N CYS A 233 16.13 -4.34 7.69
CA CYS A 233 17.38 -3.85 8.28
C CYS A 233 18.24 -3.04 7.32
N CYS A 234 18.24 -3.38 6.02
CA CYS A 234 19.22 -2.85 5.07
C CYS A 234 18.62 -1.90 4.02
N ARG A 235 17.29 -1.85 3.84
CA ARG A 235 16.66 -1.03 2.79
C ARG A 235 15.51 -0.16 3.29
N SER A 236 15.82 1.08 3.66
CA SER A 236 14.84 2.07 4.15
C SER A 236 13.69 2.35 3.18
N ILE A 237 13.95 2.33 1.87
CA ILE A 237 12.91 2.52 0.84
C ILE A 237 11.93 1.34 0.87
N CYS A 238 12.44 0.11 0.87
CA CYS A 238 11.63 -1.11 0.94
C CYS A 238 10.83 -1.18 2.26
N LEU A 239 11.41 -0.72 3.37
CA LEU A 239 10.68 -0.63 4.64
C LEU A 239 9.42 0.24 4.51
N SER A 240 9.44 1.32 3.75
CA SER A 240 8.25 2.16 3.53
C SER A 240 7.15 1.42 2.76
N ASP A 241 7.53 0.53 1.83
CA ASP A 241 6.59 -0.33 1.11
C ASP A 241 6.03 -1.44 2.00
N MET A 242 6.88 -2.06 2.83
CA MET A 242 6.45 -3.04 3.82
C MET A 242 5.51 -2.44 4.86
N VAL A 243 5.78 -1.21 5.34
CA VAL A 243 4.84 -0.46 6.19
C VAL A 243 3.51 -0.28 5.47
N ALA A 244 3.52 0.14 4.20
CA ALA A 244 2.29 0.37 3.46
C ALA A 244 1.50 -0.93 3.17
N SER A 245 2.14 -2.09 3.25
CA SER A 245 1.55 -3.41 3.01
C SER A 245 1.03 -4.03 4.32
N HIS A 246 1.85 -4.13 5.35
CA HIS A 246 1.50 -4.76 6.63
C HIS A 246 0.73 -3.81 7.59
N LEU A 247 0.95 -2.50 7.46
CA LEU A 247 0.32 -1.44 8.25
C LEU A 247 -0.47 -0.49 7.33
N SER A 248 -1.13 -1.05 6.31
CA SER A 248 -1.77 -0.28 5.23
C SER A 248 -2.77 0.75 5.73
N VAL A 249 -3.53 0.44 6.79
CA VAL A 249 -4.49 1.37 7.39
C VAL A 249 -3.73 2.48 8.12
N PHE A 250 -2.68 2.19 8.89
CA PHE A 250 -1.81 3.22 9.49
C PHE A 250 -1.08 4.11 8.48
N ALA A 251 -0.92 3.65 7.24
CA ALA A 251 -0.33 4.43 6.16
C ALA A 251 -1.34 5.40 5.47
N ILE A 252 -2.59 5.47 5.93
CA ILE A 252 -3.58 6.42 5.41
C ILE A 252 -3.21 7.86 5.79
N SER A 253 -3.14 8.73 4.79
CA SER A 253 -2.98 10.18 4.96
C SER A 253 -4.26 10.85 5.47
N THR A 254 -4.13 11.74 6.45
CA THR A 254 -5.23 12.61 6.92
C THR A 254 -5.39 13.85 6.03
N THR A 255 -6.61 14.37 5.91
CA THR A 255 -6.89 15.66 5.26
C THR A 255 -7.32 16.71 6.30
N ALA A 256 -6.97 17.98 6.07
CA ALA A 256 -7.47 19.09 6.88
C ALA A 256 -8.97 19.31 6.63
N LEU A 257 -9.76 19.47 7.71
CA LEU A 257 -11.22 19.60 7.61
C LEU A 257 -11.70 20.99 7.16
N ASP A 258 -10.93 22.05 7.42
CA ASP A 258 -11.32 23.43 7.14
C ASP A 258 -11.39 23.73 5.64
N SER A 259 -10.52 23.07 4.86
CA SER A 259 -10.48 23.19 3.40
C SER A 259 -11.79 22.83 2.69
N ASP A 260 -12.68 22.05 3.32
CA ASP A 260 -13.94 21.61 2.71
C ASP A 260 -15.15 22.48 3.09
N LEU A 261 -15.10 23.14 4.25
CA LEU A 261 -16.23 23.94 4.76
C LEU A 261 -16.24 25.36 4.20
N ASP A 262 -15.06 25.93 4.00
CA ASP A 262 -14.91 27.23 3.33
C ASP A 262 -15.13 27.09 1.81
N LEU A 263 -14.78 25.93 1.23
CA LEU A 263 -15.01 25.67 -0.20
C LEU A 263 -16.47 25.66 -0.59
N ALA A 264 -17.34 25.06 0.22
CA ALA A 264 -18.77 25.04 -0.05
C ALA A 264 -19.44 26.43 0.03
N LYS A 265 -18.74 27.42 0.60
CA LYS A 265 -19.20 28.81 0.68
C LYS A 265 -18.60 29.72 -0.39
N GLU A 266 -17.42 29.38 -0.91
CA GLU A 266 -16.67 30.20 -1.88
C GLU A 266 -16.82 29.71 -3.34
N THR A 267 -17.62 28.66 -3.56
CA THR A 267 -17.80 27.95 -4.83
C THR A 267 -18.45 28.72 -5.98
N ASP A 268 -18.83 29.99 -5.84
CA ASP A 268 -19.35 30.75 -6.99
C ASP A 268 -18.28 31.52 -7.78
N VAL A 269 -17.06 31.73 -7.26
CA VAL A 269 -16.06 32.62 -7.93
C VAL A 269 -14.68 31.97 -8.15
N ALA A 270 -14.26 31.00 -7.33
CA ALA A 270 -12.91 30.44 -7.38
C ALA A 270 -12.76 29.10 -8.15
N GLU A 271 -13.82 28.62 -8.81
CA GLU A 271 -13.87 27.28 -9.41
C GLU A 271 -12.89 27.06 -10.60
N ARG A 272 -12.22 28.11 -11.10
CA ARG A 272 -11.37 28.00 -12.31
C ARG A 272 -9.93 27.55 -12.10
N VAL A 273 -9.40 27.45 -10.87
CA VAL A 273 -7.94 27.24 -10.69
C VAL A 273 -7.56 26.05 -9.80
N ARG A 274 -8.50 25.35 -9.14
CA ARG A 274 -8.11 24.18 -8.34
C ARG A 274 -8.02 22.91 -9.17
N PRO A 275 -6.95 22.10 -9.00
CA PRO A 275 -6.86 20.79 -9.62
C PRO A 275 -8.05 19.96 -9.13
N SER A 276 -8.85 19.49 -10.09
CA SER A 276 -10.00 18.63 -9.83
C SER A 276 -9.58 17.50 -8.90
N ARG A 277 -10.36 17.24 -7.85
CA ARG A 277 -10.14 16.07 -6.99
C ARG A 277 -9.96 14.85 -7.89
N PRO A 278 -8.91 14.04 -7.69
CA PRO A 278 -8.71 12.85 -8.51
C PRO A 278 -9.99 12.02 -8.45
N GLY A 279 -10.54 11.67 -9.61
CA GLY A 279 -11.69 10.81 -9.69
C GLY A 279 -11.40 9.45 -9.05
N ARG A 280 -12.47 8.67 -8.82
CA ARG A 280 -12.36 7.31 -8.25
C ARG A 280 -11.44 6.41 -9.09
N TRP A 281 -11.39 6.66 -10.40
CA TRP A 281 -10.54 5.92 -11.33
C TRP A 281 -9.07 6.23 -11.10
N GLU A 282 -8.67 7.49 -10.92
CA GLU A 282 -7.28 7.88 -10.67
C GLU A 282 -6.73 7.27 -9.38
N SER A 283 -7.56 7.14 -8.33
CA SER A 283 -7.16 6.41 -7.11
C SER A 283 -6.87 4.93 -7.41
N LEU A 284 -7.74 4.26 -8.17
CA LEU A 284 -7.52 2.85 -8.54
C LEU A 284 -6.28 2.68 -9.42
N VAL A 285 -6.10 3.57 -10.40
CA VAL A 285 -4.92 3.59 -11.27
C VAL A 285 -3.65 3.85 -10.46
N ALA A 286 -3.68 4.72 -9.46
CA ALA A 286 -2.55 4.96 -8.57
C ALA A 286 -2.20 3.72 -7.73
N LEU A 287 -3.20 2.99 -7.23
CA LEU A 287 -2.98 1.71 -6.54
C LEU A 287 -2.33 0.67 -7.47
N LEU A 288 -2.79 0.56 -8.72
CA LEU A 288 -2.20 -0.33 -9.71
C LEU A 288 -0.78 0.09 -10.07
N ALA A 289 -0.52 1.39 -10.28
CA ALA A 289 0.81 1.88 -10.60
C ALA A 289 1.81 1.64 -9.47
N LYS A 290 1.37 1.69 -8.22
CA LYS A 290 2.21 1.34 -7.06
C LYS A 290 2.67 -0.12 -7.11
N GLN A 291 1.80 -1.04 -7.51
CA GLN A 291 2.14 -2.47 -7.69
C GLN A 291 3.09 -2.70 -8.86
N LEU A 292 3.09 -1.80 -9.84
CA LEU A 292 3.93 -1.89 -11.04
C LEU A 292 5.21 -1.06 -10.93
N SER A 293 5.45 -0.44 -9.77
CA SER A 293 6.61 0.43 -9.56
C SER A 293 7.94 -0.32 -9.73
N PRO A 294 9.01 0.35 -10.19
CA PRO A 294 10.33 -0.25 -10.33
C PRO A 294 10.89 -0.82 -9.04
N THR A 295 10.65 -0.15 -7.90
CA THR A 295 11.02 -0.65 -6.57
C THR A 295 10.30 -1.96 -6.27
N ARG A 296 8.99 -2.02 -6.52
CA ARG A 296 8.20 -3.26 -6.33
C ARG A 296 8.68 -4.36 -7.26
N ARG A 297 9.00 -4.04 -8.51
CA ARG A 297 9.58 -4.98 -9.47
C ARG A 297 10.93 -5.53 -9.00
N GLU A 298 11.80 -4.68 -8.47
CA GLU A 298 13.09 -5.12 -7.92
C GLU A 298 12.86 -6.07 -6.74
N MET A 299 11.98 -5.72 -5.80
CA MET A 299 11.60 -6.61 -4.70
C MET A 299 11.05 -7.94 -5.21
N LEU A 300 10.09 -7.91 -6.14
CA LEU A 300 9.51 -9.11 -6.75
C LEU A 300 10.57 -9.97 -7.44
N LEU A 301 11.56 -9.40 -8.11
CA LEU A 301 12.62 -10.16 -8.77
C LEU A 301 13.57 -10.80 -7.75
N VAL A 302 14.01 -10.05 -6.74
CA VAL A 302 14.92 -10.59 -5.73
C VAL A 302 14.24 -11.67 -4.90
N GLU A 303 12.95 -11.52 -4.59
CA GLU A 303 12.18 -12.51 -3.83
C GLU A 303 11.76 -13.70 -4.68
N ASN A 304 11.05 -13.47 -5.79
CA ASN A 304 10.39 -14.53 -6.54
C ASN A 304 11.32 -15.28 -7.49
N VAL A 305 12.47 -14.74 -7.93
CA VAL A 305 13.36 -15.48 -8.84
C VAL A 305 13.97 -16.71 -8.16
N PRO A 306 14.55 -16.60 -6.94
CA PRO A 306 15.03 -17.78 -6.21
C PRO A 306 13.90 -18.77 -5.92
N GLN A 307 12.73 -18.29 -5.47
CA GLN A 307 11.57 -19.15 -5.19
C GLN A 307 11.06 -19.85 -6.45
N ALA A 308 11.04 -19.17 -7.61
CA ALA A 308 10.69 -19.75 -8.90
C ALA A 308 11.67 -20.86 -9.29
N GLY A 309 12.98 -20.66 -9.05
CA GLY A 309 13.99 -21.69 -9.24
C GLY A 309 13.71 -22.94 -8.41
N LEU A 310 13.41 -22.77 -7.12
CA LEU A 310 13.04 -23.87 -6.22
C LEU A 310 11.72 -24.54 -6.65
N ALA A 311 10.73 -23.77 -7.09
CA ALA A 311 9.46 -24.27 -7.59
C ALA A 311 9.62 -25.09 -8.88
N ILE A 312 10.53 -24.70 -9.80
CA ILE A 312 10.85 -25.48 -10.99
C ILE A 312 11.47 -26.82 -10.61
N ILE A 313 12.39 -26.85 -9.64
CA ILE A 313 12.97 -28.10 -9.11
C ILE A 313 11.87 -29.00 -8.55
N TYR A 314 10.99 -28.45 -7.72
CA TYR A 314 9.85 -29.18 -7.16
C TYR A 314 8.95 -29.75 -8.27
N LEU A 315 8.55 -28.95 -9.26
CA LEU A 315 7.71 -29.41 -10.36
C LEU A 315 8.39 -30.45 -11.25
N ALA A 316 9.71 -30.38 -11.42
CA ALA A 316 10.47 -31.35 -12.20
C ALA A 316 10.56 -32.73 -11.51
N VAL A 317 10.61 -32.75 -10.17
CA VAL A 317 10.71 -33.98 -9.38
C VAL A 317 9.33 -34.56 -9.06
N GLU A 318 8.43 -33.73 -8.54
CA GLU A 318 7.14 -34.16 -8.00
C GLU A 318 6.03 -34.16 -9.06
N GLY A 319 6.12 -33.27 -10.05
CA GLY A 319 5.09 -33.05 -11.07
C GLY A 319 3.77 -32.47 -10.53
N GLY A 320 2.92 -32.04 -11.47
CA GLY A 320 1.46 -31.99 -11.25
C GLY A 320 0.89 -31.03 -10.20
N SER A 321 1.65 -30.07 -9.66
CA SER A 321 1.08 -29.08 -8.70
C SER A 321 0.65 -27.79 -9.39
N LEU A 322 -0.67 -27.65 -9.58
CA LEU A 322 -1.28 -26.44 -10.15
C LEU A 322 -1.02 -25.21 -9.27
N VAL A 323 -1.09 -25.36 -7.94
CA VAL A 323 -0.85 -24.27 -6.98
C VAL A 323 0.57 -23.73 -7.12
N VAL A 324 1.57 -24.61 -7.13
CA VAL A 324 2.97 -24.20 -7.25
C VAL A 324 3.23 -23.55 -8.60
N GLY A 325 2.74 -24.14 -9.70
CA GLY A 325 2.88 -23.55 -11.04
C GLY A 325 2.20 -22.19 -11.17
N LEU A 326 0.98 -22.04 -10.66
CA LEU A 326 0.22 -20.79 -10.75
C LEU A 326 0.81 -19.70 -9.85
N LEU A 327 0.99 -19.99 -8.55
CA LEU A 327 1.33 -18.98 -7.56
C LEU A 327 2.82 -18.61 -7.54
N ASN A 328 3.73 -19.56 -7.84
CA ASN A 328 5.17 -19.29 -7.79
C ASN A 328 5.79 -19.00 -9.16
N LEU A 329 5.13 -19.35 -10.27
CA LEU A 329 5.64 -19.08 -11.62
C LEU A 329 4.75 -18.13 -12.39
N ALA A 330 3.50 -18.50 -12.66
CA ALA A 330 2.64 -17.74 -13.57
C ALA A 330 2.32 -16.34 -13.04
N VAL A 331 1.88 -16.22 -11.78
CA VAL A 331 1.51 -14.94 -11.16
C VAL A 331 2.72 -13.98 -11.09
N PRO A 332 3.88 -14.35 -10.53
CA PRO A 332 5.04 -13.46 -10.50
C PRO A 332 5.52 -13.07 -11.91
N THR A 333 5.48 -14.00 -12.87
CA THR A 333 5.82 -13.70 -14.27
C THR A 333 4.87 -12.65 -14.85
N MET A 334 3.56 -12.79 -14.65
CA MET A 334 2.57 -11.81 -15.09
C MET A 334 2.76 -10.45 -14.41
N GLN A 335 3.11 -10.41 -13.12
CA GLN A 335 3.38 -9.16 -12.41
C GLN A 335 4.62 -8.45 -12.99
N VAL A 336 5.71 -9.18 -13.21
CA VAL A 336 6.95 -8.62 -13.80
C VAL A 336 6.69 -8.11 -15.22
N LEU A 337 6.02 -8.90 -16.06
CA LEU A 337 5.66 -8.49 -17.42
C LEU A 337 4.73 -7.27 -17.41
N SER A 338 3.71 -7.25 -16.54
CA SER A 338 2.82 -6.10 -16.40
C SER A 338 3.59 -4.86 -15.96
N SER A 339 4.54 -4.99 -15.04
CA SER A 339 5.36 -3.85 -14.58
C SER A 339 6.21 -3.31 -15.73
N LEU A 340 6.80 -4.17 -16.55
CA LEU A 340 7.59 -3.77 -17.71
C LEU A 340 6.75 -3.08 -18.80
N LEU A 341 5.55 -3.59 -19.09
CA LEU A 341 4.73 -3.14 -20.21
C LEU A 341 3.84 -1.95 -19.87
N LEU A 342 3.31 -1.88 -18.64
CA LEU A 342 2.26 -0.93 -18.27
C LEU A 342 2.75 0.25 -17.43
N TYR A 343 3.84 0.10 -16.66
CA TYR A 343 4.27 1.14 -15.71
C TYR A 343 4.52 2.49 -16.39
N GLY A 344 5.27 2.52 -17.50
CA GLY A 344 5.55 3.76 -18.22
C GLY A 344 4.30 4.46 -18.76
N ARG A 345 3.27 3.69 -19.17
CA ARG A 345 1.98 4.24 -19.63
C ARG A 345 1.12 4.74 -18.47
N LEU A 346 1.11 4.03 -17.34
CA LEU A 346 0.36 4.45 -16.16
C LEU A 346 0.96 5.70 -15.53
N GLN A 347 2.29 5.81 -15.53
CA GLN A 347 2.98 6.94 -14.96
C GLN A 347 2.58 8.24 -15.64
N THR A 348 2.53 8.31 -16.98
CA THR A 348 2.13 9.53 -17.70
C THR A 348 0.73 10.01 -17.31
N HIS A 349 -0.21 9.09 -17.09
CA HIS A 349 -1.55 9.39 -16.61
C HIS A 349 -1.61 9.88 -15.16
N LEU A 350 -0.63 9.50 -14.33
CA LEU A 350 -0.59 9.81 -12.89
C LEU A 350 0.25 11.03 -12.54
N SER A 351 0.78 11.78 -13.52
CA SER A 351 1.61 12.99 -13.28
C SER A 351 0.98 13.96 -12.28
N ARG A 352 -0.27 14.34 -12.55
CA ARG A 352 -1.06 15.24 -11.71
C ARG A 352 -1.27 14.70 -10.30
N TRP A 353 -1.49 13.39 -10.19
CA TRP A 353 -1.69 12.72 -8.90
C TRP A 353 -0.41 12.72 -8.07
N TYR A 354 0.73 12.43 -8.70
CA TYR A 354 2.04 12.49 -8.03
C TYR A 354 2.39 13.91 -7.60
N ALA A 355 2.13 14.92 -8.44
CA ALA A 355 2.32 16.32 -8.07
C ALA A 355 1.47 16.70 -6.85
N SER A 356 0.18 16.33 -6.84
CA SER A 356 -0.70 16.64 -5.70
C SER A 356 -0.27 15.92 -4.42
N ARG A 357 0.26 14.69 -4.54
CA ARG A 357 0.77 13.92 -3.40
C ARG A 357 2.06 14.48 -2.85
N LEU A 358 2.94 14.98 -3.72
CA LEU A 358 4.18 15.64 -3.30
C LEU A 358 3.87 16.95 -2.56
N ASP A 359 2.93 17.76 -3.08
CA ASP A 359 2.47 18.97 -2.41
C ASP A 359 1.85 18.65 -1.04
N ALA A 360 0.97 17.64 -0.96
CA ALA A 360 0.38 17.21 0.31
C ALA A 360 1.42 16.69 1.32
N ALA A 361 2.40 15.90 0.86
CA ALA A 361 3.49 15.41 1.71
C ALA A 361 4.34 16.56 2.26
N ALA A 362 4.59 17.59 1.44
CA ALA A 362 5.30 18.78 1.86
C ALA A 362 4.51 19.62 2.87
N GLU A 363 3.21 19.81 2.64
CA GLU A 363 2.31 20.51 3.56
C GLU A 363 2.21 19.81 4.94
N ASP A 364 2.25 18.47 4.95
CA ASP A 364 2.22 17.67 6.17
C ASP A 364 3.62 17.45 6.81
N GLY A 365 4.71 17.92 6.18
CA GLY A 365 6.07 17.67 6.64
C GLY A 365 6.51 16.20 6.56
N ASP A 366 5.83 15.37 5.77
CA ASP A 366 6.14 13.94 5.61
C ASP A 366 7.25 13.73 4.59
N GLN A 367 8.50 13.93 5.03
CA GLN A 367 9.68 13.74 4.20
C GLN A 367 9.81 12.31 3.66
N ALA A 368 9.32 11.30 4.38
CA ALA A 368 9.39 9.92 3.94
C ALA A 368 8.47 9.69 2.72
N LEU A 369 7.25 10.21 2.77
CA LEU A 369 6.33 10.17 1.64
C LEU A 369 6.86 11.00 0.46
N ALA A 370 7.40 12.20 0.72
CA ALA A 370 7.99 13.04 -0.33
C ALA A 370 9.18 12.34 -1.01
N HIS A 371 10.11 11.77 -0.25
CA HIS A 371 11.24 11.02 -0.78
C HIS A 371 10.81 9.78 -1.57
N ARG A 372 9.79 9.07 -1.10
CA ARG A 372 9.21 7.94 -1.82
C ARG A 372 8.63 8.39 -3.15
N VAL A 373 7.77 9.41 -3.16
CA VAL A 373 7.16 9.95 -4.37
C VAL A 373 8.26 10.39 -5.34
N LEU A 374 9.23 11.19 -4.88
CA LEU A 374 10.38 11.60 -5.70
C LEU A 374 11.20 10.43 -6.24
N GLY A 375 11.38 9.36 -5.45
CA GLY A 375 12.04 8.13 -5.87
C GLY A 375 11.30 7.43 -7.01
N GLU A 376 9.97 7.37 -6.93
CA GLU A 376 9.12 6.84 -8.02
C GLU A 376 9.20 7.74 -9.27
N LEU A 377 9.33 9.07 -9.08
CA LEU A 377 9.53 10.04 -10.18
C LEU A 377 10.88 9.89 -10.89
N ARG A 378 11.93 9.35 -10.25
CA ARG A 378 13.26 9.15 -10.88
C ARG A 378 13.23 8.21 -12.07
N PHE A 379 12.27 7.30 -12.10
CA PHE A 379 12.10 6.36 -13.20
C PHE A 379 11.18 6.90 -14.31
N ALA A 380 10.70 8.13 -14.15
CA ALA A 380 9.83 8.75 -15.14
C ALA A 380 10.58 9.24 -16.37
N HIS A 381 9.86 9.29 -17.49
CA HIS A 381 10.36 9.94 -18.70
C HIS A 381 10.60 11.44 -18.47
N PRO A 382 11.66 12.08 -19.00
CA PRO A 382 11.99 13.48 -18.73
C PRO A 382 10.82 14.49 -18.91
N ILE A 383 10.02 14.33 -19.96
CA ILE A 383 8.81 15.14 -20.24
C ILE A 383 7.83 15.18 -19.05
N PHE A 384 7.79 14.10 -18.27
CA PHE A 384 6.95 13.99 -17.08
C PHE A 384 7.43 14.87 -15.93
N LEU A 385 8.75 14.98 -15.76
CA LEU A 385 9.35 15.82 -14.72
C LEU A 385 9.00 17.29 -14.95
N ASP A 386 9.01 17.75 -16.21
CA ASP A 386 8.61 19.12 -16.58
C ASP A 386 7.13 19.38 -16.26
N THR A 387 6.27 18.37 -16.46
CA THR A 387 4.84 18.46 -16.14
C THR A 387 4.60 18.57 -14.64
N ILE A 388 5.36 17.84 -13.82
CA ILE A 388 5.25 17.90 -12.36
C ILE A 388 5.83 19.20 -11.82
N ALA A 389 6.99 19.62 -12.31
CA ALA A 389 7.62 20.88 -11.92
C ALA A 389 6.70 22.08 -12.20
N SER A 390 6.01 22.09 -13.34
CA SER A 390 5.04 23.15 -13.67
C SER A 390 3.75 23.12 -12.85
N GLN A 391 3.39 21.98 -12.25
CA GLN A 391 2.13 21.82 -11.50
C GLN A 391 2.30 21.86 -9.98
N SER A 392 3.44 21.44 -9.45
CA SER A 392 3.68 21.37 -8.01
C SER A 392 3.99 22.75 -7.45
N ARG A 393 3.22 23.16 -6.43
CA ARG A 393 3.52 24.40 -5.69
C ARG A 393 4.77 24.25 -4.84
N PHE A 394 5.07 23.04 -4.38
CA PHE A 394 6.31 22.76 -3.66
C PHE A 394 7.55 23.05 -4.51
N VAL A 395 7.53 22.71 -5.80
CA VAL A 395 8.65 22.99 -6.72
C VAL A 395 8.76 24.47 -7.07
N ASN A 396 7.63 25.15 -7.27
CA ASN A 396 7.61 26.56 -7.69
C ASN A 396 7.73 27.58 -6.54
N GLY A 397 7.47 27.18 -5.29
CA GLY A 397 7.34 28.09 -4.14
C GLY A 397 8.58 28.25 -3.25
N GLY A 398 9.70 27.60 -3.55
CA GLY A 398 10.84 27.50 -2.62
C GLY A 398 11.92 28.57 -2.77
N GLY A 399 11.91 29.55 -1.86
CA GLY A 399 13.05 30.41 -1.56
C GLY A 399 14.31 29.66 -1.10
N ASP A 400 15.40 30.40 -0.99
CA ASP A 400 16.83 30.03 -1.06
C ASP A 400 17.36 28.84 -0.22
N HIS A 401 16.56 28.21 0.65
CA HIS A 401 17.02 27.12 1.52
C HIS A 401 16.67 25.70 1.04
N LEU A 402 15.68 25.51 0.15
CA LEU A 402 15.35 24.19 -0.42
C LEU A 402 15.78 24.02 -1.88
N SER A 403 16.11 25.11 -2.58
CA SER A 403 16.73 25.09 -3.91
C SER A 403 18.08 24.33 -3.90
N LEU A 404 18.82 24.37 -2.79
CA LEU A 404 20.11 23.66 -2.66
C LEU A 404 19.99 22.14 -2.47
N VAL A 405 18.85 21.61 -2.01
CA VAL A 405 18.71 20.17 -1.69
C VAL A 405 17.81 19.43 -2.69
N CYS A 406 16.73 20.08 -3.16
CA CYS A 406 15.85 19.51 -4.18
C CYS A 406 16.11 20.09 -5.58
N GLY A 407 16.41 21.39 -5.70
CA GLY A 407 16.73 22.02 -6.98
C GLY A 407 18.01 21.41 -7.57
N ASP A 408 19.11 21.41 -6.82
CA ASP A 408 20.37 20.81 -7.28
C ASP A 408 20.25 19.29 -7.51
N ARG A 409 19.47 18.55 -6.73
CA ARG A 409 19.30 17.09 -6.96
C ARG A 409 18.35 16.76 -8.10
N ILE A 410 17.26 17.50 -8.29
CA ILE A 410 16.35 17.29 -9.43
C ILE A 410 17.05 17.77 -10.72
N TYR A 411 17.78 18.89 -10.67
CA TYR A 411 18.56 19.38 -11.80
C TYR A 411 19.76 18.47 -12.12
N GLN A 412 20.48 17.95 -11.11
CA GLN A 412 21.51 16.91 -11.31
C GLN A 412 20.92 15.57 -11.74
N LEU A 413 19.69 15.21 -11.33
CA LEU A 413 18.99 14.03 -11.84
C LEU A 413 18.64 14.22 -13.31
N CYS A 414 18.15 15.40 -13.71
CA CYS A 414 17.87 15.73 -15.11
C CYS A 414 19.15 15.80 -15.96
N GLN A 415 20.26 16.35 -15.45
CA GLN A 415 21.55 16.38 -16.16
C GLN A 415 22.27 15.03 -16.19
N GLY A 416 22.21 14.24 -15.13
CA GLY A 416 22.77 12.88 -15.09
C GLY A 416 22.04 11.93 -16.05
N PHE A 417 20.73 12.12 -16.26
CA PHE A 417 19.96 11.34 -17.22
C PHE A 417 20.29 11.68 -18.68
N LEU A 418 20.66 12.93 -18.97
CA LEU A 418 21.19 13.34 -20.28
C LEU A 418 22.59 12.76 -20.53
N PHE A 419 23.38 12.52 -19.48
CA PHE A 419 24.72 11.96 -19.56
C PHE A 419 24.74 10.42 -19.77
N VAL A 420 23.81 9.67 -19.17
CA VAL A 420 23.73 8.21 -19.37
C VAL A 420 23.25 7.84 -20.78
N ARG A 421 22.54 8.74 -21.48
CA ARG A 421 22.10 8.54 -22.87
C ARG A 421 23.19 8.83 -23.91
N SER A 422 24.36 9.31 -23.49
CA SER A 422 25.50 9.62 -24.37
C SER A 422 26.68 8.63 -24.23
N ILE A 423 26.44 7.42 -23.69
CA ILE A 423 27.36 6.30 -23.89
C ILE A 423 27.04 5.67 -25.25
N PRO A 424 27.83 5.88 -26.31
CA PRO A 424 27.67 5.12 -27.54
C PRO A 424 27.97 3.65 -27.24
N LEU A 425 27.00 2.78 -27.49
CA LEU A 425 27.21 1.33 -27.63
C LEU A 425 28.02 1.07 -28.91
N ASN A 426 29.29 1.47 -28.93
CA ASN A 426 30.27 0.93 -29.86
C ASN A 426 30.79 -0.38 -29.26
N MET A 427 30.04 -1.47 -29.47
CA MET A 427 30.59 -2.81 -29.35
C MET A 427 31.51 -3.04 -30.56
N PRO A 428 32.81 -3.36 -30.37
CA PRO A 428 33.64 -3.80 -31.48
C PRO A 428 33.09 -5.14 -31.99
N VAL A 429 32.70 -5.17 -33.25
CA VAL A 429 32.54 -6.41 -34.01
C VAL A 429 33.96 -6.96 -34.20
N THR A 430 34.31 -7.99 -33.44
CA THR A 430 35.49 -8.80 -33.74
C THR A 430 35.13 -9.74 -34.88
N GLU A 431 35.83 -9.60 -36.00
CA GLU A 431 35.86 -10.56 -37.12
C GLU A 431 36.38 -11.94 -36.68
#